data_AF-A0A7D9D4S4-F1
#
_entry.id   AF-A0A7D9D4S4-F1
#
_cell.length_a   1.000
_cell.length_b   1.000
_cell.length_c   1.000
_cell.angle_alpha   90.00
_cell.angle_beta   90.00
_cell.angle_gamma   90.00
#
_symmetry.space_group_name_H-M   'P 1'
#
loop_
_entity.id
_entity.type
_entity.pdbx_description
1 polymer ?
#
loop_
_entity_poly.entity_id
_entity_poly.type
_entity_poly.pdbx_seq_one_letter_code
_entity_poly.pdbx_strand_id
1 'polypeptide(L)'
;MFELNSEQSYVVKLVKDGHNVLITGQAGVGKTEVVRHIIRNATAVGKKIAVVCSTGIACDVYEPGVASTVNSRYGLQTGDLPWKQVVNRAAQNSLVINNVRSVNVIIWDEAGMSSQRTFEIVNALHHKLADDEVTKLQPFAGKQIVLVGEFLQLKPVPNAFDDGSFMFHSPIFTSIIPHRVELTQVMRQSDEIFLLAISELRMGKCSPSSQEFISSLERNLPSEVDKVATHIFFRKMNAYLFNRQKIDELPGELLSFEAVFVNDHSQSMTWPGHRCLQLKPNCKVMLVWNMSTNLMNGSIGTFVAAKDNVLLVSFDKIGIVEIGCVTWIKRNRNGENVGSVTQFPVIPAYAVTCHKSQGLTLPAAVVHCTREYVPGLIYVAVSRVRSPDSIQILDFDVSQLLKPCPHAIEFSASHNTCDLAENLSCCSQQRLSDDHSFNVHDRFSTIEEEADDKFHFPTTMLDGSVCEMFEEDCVIASVELTEVCEQLIECQDQLALPSDECIEKAKDYLVSLTSRESFSNYVEQESTAAKNLLNTNNSWKLDAFISIIWYQAYTSIRDHIVENADDDSLIVFNLQRQHFTEATARMHAFFTDIQFAGICVPYLHVANRRCLKDQWLYNLAKKYILYFYVIWQV
;
A
#
# COMPACT_ATOMS: atom_id res chain seq x y z
N MET A 1 -35.28 -5.95 -1.58
CA MET A 1 -34.46 -7.16 -1.77
C MET A 1 -33.91 -7.06 -3.18
N PHE A 2 -32.60 -7.21 -3.38
CA PHE A 2 -32.00 -7.01 -4.71
C PHE A 2 -32.27 -8.25 -5.56
N GLU A 3 -32.92 -8.09 -6.71
CA GLU A 3 -33.17 -9.19 -7.64
C GLU A 3 -31.92 -9.42 -8.48
N LEU A 4 -31.44 -10.67 -8.51
CA LEU A 4 -30.24 -11.02 -9.27
C LEU A 4 -30.55 -11.05 -10.77
N ASN A 5 -29.66 -10.50 -11.58
CA ASN A 5 -29.77 -10.64 -13.03
C ASN A 5 -29.43 -12.09 -13.48
N SER A 6 -29.52 -12.37 -14.78
CA SER A 6 -29.26 -13.70 -15.34
C SER A 6 -27.82 -14.19 -15.10
N GLU A 7 -26.82 -13.32 -15.31
CA GLU A 7 -25.39 -13.62 -15.09
C GLU A 7 -25.11 -13.97 -13.61
N GLN A 8 -25.61 -13.14 -12.70
CA GLN A 8 -25.48 -13.32 -11.26
C GLN A 8 -26.18 -14.59 -10.79
N SER A 9 -27.40 -14.85 -11.29
CA SER A 9 -28.15 -16.07 -10.97
C SER A 9 -27.45 -17.33 -11.47
N TYR A 10 -26.82 -17.28 -12.64
CA TYR A 10 -26.02 -18.37 -13.18
C TYR A 10 -24.81 -18.70 -12.28
N VAL A 11 -24.07 -17.67 -11.83
CA VAL A 11 -22.95 -17.85 -10.89
C VAL A 11 -23.40 -18.47 -9.57
N VAL A 12 -24.52 -17.99 -9.00
CA VAL A 12 -25.07 -18.55 -7.75
C VAL A 12 -25.42 -20.03 -7.93
N LYS A 13 -25.97 -20.41 -9.10
CA LYS A 13 -26.26 -21.80 -9.43
C LYS A 13 -24.98 -22.65 -9.51
N LEU A 14 -23.97 -22.21 -10.25
CA LEU A 14 -22.69 -22.93 -10.36
C LEU A 14 -22.05 -23.21 -9.01
N VAL A 15 -22.03 -22.20 -8.13
CA VAL A 15 -21.47 -22.35 -6.78
C VAL A 15 -22.33 -23.28 -5.93
N LYS A 16 -23.66 -23.24 -6.07
CA LYS A 16 -24.58 -24.16 -5.39
C LYS A 16 -24.32 -25.62 -5.80
N ASP A 17 -24.05 -25.85 -7.08
CA ASP A 17 -23.75 -27.17 -7.65
C ASP A 17 -22.37 -27.70 -7.24
N GLY A 18 -21.53 -26.88 -6.58
CA GLY A 18 -20.27 -27.30 -5.98
C GLY A 18 -19.02 -26.95 -6.79
N HIS A 19 -19.18 -26.24 -7.91
CA HIS A 19 -18.05 -25.84 -8.75
C HIS A 19 -17.17 -24.78 -8.07
N ASN A 20 -15.88 -24.82 -8.39
CA ASN A 20 -14.94 -23.75 -8.08
C ASN A 20 -15.04 -22.67 -9.16
N VAL A 21 -15.20 -21.42 -8.75
CA VAL A 21 -15.54 -20.32 -9.67
C VAL A 21 -14.75 -19.07 -9.34
N LEU A 22 -14.22 -18.41 -10.36
CA LEU A 22 -13.81 -17.00 -10.29
C LEU A 22 -14.95 -16.11 -10.79
N ILE A 23 -15.41 -15.22 -9.91
CA ILE A 23 -16.37 -14.16 -10.20
C ILE A 23 -15.58 -12.87 -10.44
N THR A 24 -15.50 -12.46 -11.70
CA THR A 24 -14.77 -11.24 -12.12
C THR A 24 -15.72 -10.22 -12.74
N GLY A 25 -15.18 -9.07 -13.13
CA GLY A 25 -15.90 -7.97 -13.76
C GLY A 25 -15.50 -6.64 -13.16
N GLN A 26 -15.85 -5.56 -13.86
CA GLN A 26 -15.52 -4.19 -13.48
C GLN A 26 -16.00 -3.83 -12.07
N ALA A 27 -15.42 -2.80 -11.47
CA ALA A 27 -15.94 -2.19 -10.26
C ALA A 27 -17.42 -1.79 -10.42
N GLY A 28 -18.28 -2.21 -9.49
CA GLY A 28 -19.69 -1.82 -9.47
C GLY A 28 -20.69 -2.80 -10.11
N VAL A 29 -20.25 -3.97 -10.59
CA VAL A 29 -21.12 -5.00 -11.21
C VAL A 29 -21.87 -5.91 -10.21
N GLY A 30 -21.80 -5.61 -8.91
CA GLY A 30 -22.55 -6.34 -7.87
C GLY A 30 -21.94 -7.63 -7.34
N LYS A 31 -20.63 -7.84 -7.53
CA LYS A 31 -19.90 -9.02 -7.02
C LYS A 31 -20.23 -9.35 -5.55
N THR A 32 -20.20 -8.36 -4.66
CA THR A 32 -20.50 -8.58 -3.24
C THR A 32 -21.96 -8.99 -2.98
N GLU A 33 -22.91 -8.54 -3.79
CA GLU A 33 -24.31 -8.97 -3.66
C GLU A 33 -24.50 -10.43 -4.07
N VAL A 34 -23.76 -10.89 -5.09
CA VAL A 34 -23.68 -12.31 -5.46
C VAL A 34 -23.13 -13.14 -4.29
N VAL A 35 -22.05 -12.67 -3.65
CA VAL A 35 -21.47 -13.35 -2.47
C VAL A 35 -22.50 -13.48 -1.34
N ARG A 36 -23.28 -12.43 -1.04
CA ARG A 36 -24.33 -12.50 -0.01
C ARG A 36 -25.38 -13.57 -0.32
N HIS A 37 -25.77 -13.72 -1.57
CA HIS A 37 -26.70 -14.77 -2.00
C HIS A 37 -26.09 -16.17 -1.89
N ILE A 38 -24.81 -16.33 -2.27
CA ILE A 38 -24.07 -17.58 -2.09
C ILE A 38 -24.04 -17.97 -0.60
N ILE A 39 -23.70 -17.02 0.28
CA ILE A 39 -23.63 -17.25 1.73
C ILE A 39 -24.97 -17.74 2.27
N ARG A 40 -26.07 -17.06 1.93
CA ARG A 40 -27.43 -17.44 2.36
C ARG A 40 -27.80 -18.85 1.87
N ASN A 41 -27.58 -19.15 0.60
CA ASN A 41 -27.94 -20.44 0.00
C ASN A 41 -27.15 -21.59 0.63
N ALA A 42 -25.84 -21.44 0.81
CA ALA A 42 -25.00 -22.48 1.38
C ALA A 42 -25.27 -22.65 2.90
N THR A 43 -25.56 -21.57 3.63
CA THR A 43 -25.95 -21.65 5.05
C THR A 43 -27.29 -22.36 5.22
N ALA A 44 -28.27 -22.13 4.33
CA ALA A 44 -29.58 -22.77 4.37
C ALA A 44 -29.52 -24.30 4.21
N VAL A 45 -28.48 -24.82 3.54
CA VAL A 45 -28.22 -26.27 3.40
C VAL A 45 -27.20 -26.79 4.41
N GLY A 46 -26.83 -26.00 5.41
CA GLY A 46 -25.93 -26.40 6.50
C GLY A 46 -24.44 -26.46 6.14
N LYS A 47 -24.02 -25.93 4.99
CA LYS A 47 -22.59 -25.80 4.66
C LYS A 47 -21.95 -24.69 5.50
N LYS A 48 -20.76 -24.95 6.04
CA LYS A 48 -19.94 -23.93 6.72
C LYS A 48 -19.10 -23.17 5.71
N ILE A 49 -19.19 -21.84 5.75
CA ILE A 49 -18.53 -20.95 4.78
C ILE A 49 -17.54 -20.08 5.53
N ALA A 50 -16.35 -19.88 4.95
CA ALA A 50 -15.41 -18.86 5.40
C ALA A 50 -15.28 -17.81 4.31
N VAL A 51 -15.61 -16.56 4.63
CA VAL A 51 -15.32 -15.42 3.77
C VAL A 51 -13.98 -14.83 4.20
N VAL A 52 -13.02 -14.84 3.28
CA VAL A 52 -11.72 -14.20 3.46
C VAL A 52 -11.57 -13.04 2.50
N CYS A 53 -11.04 -11.92 2.99
CA CYS A 53 -10.74 -10.76 2.15
C CYS A 53 -9.24 -10.46 2.14
N SER A 54 -8.75 -9.85 1.07
CA SER A 54 -7.35 -9.40 0.99
C SER A 54 -7.04 -8.23 1.92
N THR A 55 -8.02 -7.37 2.22
CA THR A 55 -7.88 -6.19 3.10
C THR A 55 -8.99 -6.14 4.17
N GLY A 56 -8.73 -5.45 5.28
CA GLY A 56 -9.73 -5.27 6.35
C GLY A 56 -10.96 -4.49 5.89
N ILE A 57 -10.72 -3.49 5.03
CA ILE A 57 -11.75 -2.63 4.45
C ILE A 57 -12.75 -3.41 3.58
N ALA A 58 -12.28 -4.44 2.87
CA ALA A 58 -13.16 -5.34 2.13
C ALA A 58 -14.02 -6.21 3.05
N CYS A 59 -13.58 -6.51 4.28
CA CYS A 59 -14.38 -7.25 5.27
C CYS A 59 -15.59 -6.44 5.76
N ASP A 60 -15.48 -5.11 5.87
CA ASP A 60 -16.52 -4.22 6.43
C ASP A 60 -17.82 -4.19 5.60
N VAL A 61 -17.79 -4.72 4.38
CA VAL A 61 -18.97 -4.85 3.52
C VAL A 61 -19.90 -6.00 3.96
N TYR A 62 -19.39 -6.91 4.79
CA TYR A 62 -20.09 -8.07 5.32
C TYR A 62 -20.61 -7.83 6.75
N GLU A 63 -21.59 -8.64 7.16
CA GLU A 63 -22.06 -8.60 8.54
C GLU A 63 -20.93 -9.04 9.50
N PRO A 64 -20.90 -8.50 10.73
CA PRO A 64 -19.87 -8.84 11.70
C PRO A 64 -19.69 -10.34 11.93
N GLY A 65 -18.43 -10.78 11.91
CA GLY A 65 -18.08 -12.19 12.12
C GLY A 65 -18.25 -13.09 10.89
N VAL A 66 -18.81 -12.59 9.79
CA VAL A 66 -18.93 -13.35 8.53
C VAL A 66 -17.62 -13.39 7.76
N ALA A 67 -16.89 -12.26 7.72
CA ALA A 67 -15.65 -12.12 6.97
C ALA A 67 -14.47 -11.75 7.87
N SER A 68 -13.27 -12.14 7.44
CA SER A 68 -12.01 -11.76 8.08
C SER A 68 -10.90 -11.68 7.04
N THR A 69 -9.81 -10.98 7.33
CA THR A 69 -8.69 -10.93 6.38
C THR A 69 -8.05 -12.31 6.24
N VAL A 70 -7.57 -12.66 5.04
CA VAL A 70 -6.90 -13.95 4.79
C VAL A 70 -5.75 -14.18 5.79
N ASN A 71 -4.97 -13.13 6.06
CA ASN A 71 -3.86 -13.18 7.02
C ASN A 71 -4.33 -13.46 8.45
N SER A 72 -5.46 -12.89 8.89
CA SER A 72 -6.02 -13.13 10.22
C SER A 72 -6.63 -14.52 10.32
N ARG A 73 -7.44 -14.92 9.33
CA ARG A 73 -8.16 -16.20 9.30
C ARG A 73 -7.22 -17.40 9.37
N TYR A 74 -6.14 -17.35 8.60
CA TYR A 74 -5.14 -18.43 8.48
C TYR A 74 -3.90 -18.20 9.34
N GLY A 75 -3.86 -17.14 10.14
CA GLY A 75 -2.74 -16.86 11.04
C GLY A 75 -1.42 -16.50 10.33
N LEU A 76 -1.47 -16.03 9.09
CA LEU A 76 -0.29 -15.70 8.27
C LEU A 76 0.50 -14.50 8.82
N GLN A 77 -0.12 -13.65 9.64
CA GLN A 77 0.43 -12.36 10.08
C GLN A 77 0.86 -11.51 8.88
N THR A 78 2.00 -10.84 8.91
CA THR A 78 2.55 -10.03 7.81
C THR A 78 3.07 -10.86 6.64
N GLY A 79 3.19 -12.19 6.78
CA GLY A 79 3.71 -13.07 5.73
C GLY A 79 5.19 -12.83 5.42
N ASP A 80 5.91 -12.15 6.29
CA ASP A 80 7.29 -11.70 6.19
C ASP A 80 8.30 -12.72 6.77
N LEU A 81 7.91 -14.00 6.80
CA LEU A 81 8.74 -15.11 7.21
C LEU A 81 8.78 -16.16 6.10
N PRO A 82 9.80 -17.04 6.06
CA PRO A 82 9.83 -18.18 5.15
C PRO A 82 8.55 -19.02 5.25
N TRP A 83 8.04 -19.49 4.12
CA TRP A 83 6.70 -20.07 4.06
C TRP A 83 6.53 -21.28 5.00
N LYS A 84 7.57 -22.12 5.13
CA LYS A 84 7.57 -23.30 6.02
C LYS A 84 7.32 -22.88 7.46
N GLN A 85 7.95 -21.78 7.91
CA GLN A 85 7.75 -21.24 9.26
C GLN A 85 6.34 -20.67 9.45
N VAL A 86 5.83 -19.94 8.45
CA VAL A 86 4.45 -19.40 8.47
C VAL A 86 3.44 -20.53 8.64
N VAL A 87 3.55 -21.58 7.82
CA VAL A 87 2.66 -22.74 7.87
C VAL A 87 2.82 -23.51 9.19
N ASN A 88 4.06 -23.73 9.66
CA ASN A 88 4.32 -24.42 10.93
C ASN A 88 3.67 -23.70 12.12
N ARG A 89 3.85 -22.37 12.19
CA ARG A 89 3.26 -21.52 13.24
C ARG A 89 1.74 -21.51 13.16
N ALA A 90 1.17 -21.33 11.97
CA ALA A 90 -0.28 -21.35 11.76
C ALA A 90 -0.90 -22.70 12.18
N ALA A 91 -0.23 -23.81 11.84
CA ALA A 91 -0.68 -25.16 12.18
C ALA A 91 -0.58 -25.51 13.68
N GLN A 92 0.07 -24.68 14.50
CA GLN A 92 0.09 -24.84 15.97
C GLN A 92 -1.04 -24.06 16.66
N ASN A 93 -1.70 -23.13 15.96
CA ASN A 93 -2.76 -22.31 16.54
C ASN A 93 -4.10 -23.05 16.49
N SER A 94 -4.65 -23.41 17.65
CA SER A 94 -5.92 -24.14 17.76
C SER A 94 -7.10 -23.46 17.05
N LEU A 95 -7.17 -22.12 17.07
CA LEU A 95 -8.20 -21.36 16.34
C LEU A 95 -8.04 -21.54 14.83
N VAL A 96 -6.82 -21.45 14.31
CA VAL A 96 -6.53 -21.64 12.88
C VAL A 96 -6.84 -23.07 12.46
N ILE A 97 -6.45 -24.07 13.26
CA ILE A 97 -6.77 -25.48 12.98
C ILE A 97 -8.27 -25.69 12.86
N ASN A 98 -9.05 -25.16 13.83
CA ASN A 98 -10.51 -25.25 13.79
C ASN A 98 -11.09 -24.50 12.58
N ASN A 99 -10.54 -23.34 12.24
CA ASN A 99 -10.97 -22.53 11.11
C ASN A 99 -10.77 -23.23 9.76
N VAL A 100 -9.64 -23.92 9.61
CA VAL A 100 -9.26 -24.67 8.40
C VAL A 100 -10.09 -25.94 8.26
N ARG A 101 -10.25 -26.72 9.34
CA ARG A 101 -10.96 -28.00 9.29
C ARG A 101 -12.47 -27.84 9.11
N SER A 102 -13.06 -26.88 9.82
CA SER A 102 -14.52 -26.75 9.92
C SER A 102 -15.21 -26.24 8.65
N VAL A 103 -14.48 -25.60 7.73
CA VAL A 103 -15.07 -24.96 6.54
C VAL A 103 -15.32 -25.98 5.42
N ASN A 104 -16.38 -25.78 4.63
CA ASN A 104 -16.65 -26.51 3.40
C ASN A 104 -16.37 -25.66 2.15
N VAL A 105 -16.72 -24.37 2.21
CA VAL A 105 -16.59 -23.41 1.11
C VAL A 105 -15.78 -22.20 1.55
N ILE A 106 -14.76 -21.85 0.80
CA ILE A 106 -13.93 -20.66 1.02
C ILE A 106 -14.27 -19.65 -0.06
N ILE A 107 -14.83 -18.50 0.34
CA ILE A 107 -15.05 -17.37 -0.54
C ILE A 107 -13.92 -16.38 -0.32
N TRP A 108 -13.17 -16.06 -1.36
CA TRP A 108 -12.03 -15.15 -1.30
C TRP A 108 -12.35 -13.87 -2.05
N ASP A 109 -12.73 -12.83 -1.31
CA ASP A 109 -13.08 -11.53 -1.87
C ASP A 109 -11.86 -10.60 -2.01
N GLU A 110 -11.92 -9.69 -2.98
CA GLU A 110 -10.80 -8.87 -3.46
C GLU A 110 -9.55 -9.73 -3.74
N ALA A 111 -9.75 -10.89 -4.38
CA ALA A 111 -8.70 -11.86 -4.70
C ALA A 111 -7.57 -11.28 -5.56
N GLY A 112 -7.83 -10.22 -6.33
CA GLY A 112 -6.83 -9.53 -7.16
C GLY A 112 -5.65 -8.94 -6.39
N MET A 113 -5.84 -8.60 -5.11
CA MET A 113 -4.75 -8.11 -4.24
C MET A 113 -4.02 -9.23 -3.49
N SER A 114 -4.46 -10.49 -3.60
CA SER A 114 -3.78 -11.63 -2.98
C SER A 114 -2.74 -12.21 -3.93
N SER A 115 -1.52 -12.41 -3.42
CA SER A 115 -0.40 -12.90 -4.22
C SER A 115 -0.48 -14.39 -4.51
N GLN A 116 0.27 -14.82 -5.53
CA GLN A 116 0.62 -16.23 -5.78
C GLN A 116 1.10 -16.91 -4.50
N ARG A 117 2.06 -16.29 -3.80
CA ARG A 117 2.60 -16.84 -2.57
C ARG A 117 1.54 -17.02 -1.48
N THR A 118 0.68 -16.03 -1.28
CA THR A 118 -0.42 -16.14 -0.28
C THR A 118 -1.35 -17.30 -0.64
N PHE A 119 -1.69 -17.44 -1.92
CA PHE A 119 -2.52 -18.53 -2.41
C PHE A 119 -1.90 -19.92 -2.15
N GLU A 120 -0.60 -20.07 -2.45
CA GLU A 120 0.17 -21.29 -2.23
C GLU A 120 0.35 -21.64 -0.75
N ILE A 121 0.60 -20.64 0.12
CA ILE A 121 0.71 -20.84 1.58
C ILE A 121 -0.59 -21.35 2.16
N VAL A 122 -1.73 -20.74 1.78
CA VAL A 122 -3.04 -21.17 2.27
C VAL A 122 -3.32 -22.60 1.80
N ASN A 123 -3.02 -22.92 0.54
CA ASN A 123 -3.09 -24.30 0.04
C ASN A 123 -2.24 -25.25 0.91
N ALA A 124 -0.95 -24.96 1.09
CA ALA A 124 -0.04 -25.79 1.89
C ALA A 124 -0.53 -26.00 3.33
N LEU A 125 -1.13 -24.97 3.96
CA LEU A 125 -1.71 -25.07 5.29
C LEU A 125 -2.92 -26.02 5.34
N HIS A 126 -3.81 -25.97 4.34
CA HIS A 126 -4.93 -26.91 4.23
C HIS A 126 -4.44 -28.35 4.08
N HIS A 127 -3.44 -28.60 3.23
CA HIS A 127 -2.83 -29.92 3.07
C HIS A 127 -2.18 -30.43 4.36
N LYS A 128 -1.45 -29.56 5.07
CA LYS A 128 -0.80 -29.92 6.33
C LYS A 128 -1.80 -30.31 7.42
N LEU A 129 -2.98 -29.69 7.44
CA LEU A 129 -4.02 -29.89 8.44
C LEU A 129 -5.12 -30.87 8.00
N ALA A 130 -5.00 -31.44 6.80
CA ALA A 130 -5.94 -32.41 6.26
C ALA A 130 -5.86 -33.72 7.04
N ASP A 131 -7.03 -34.24 7.42
CA ASP A 131 -7.16 -35.47 8.22
C ASP A 131 -7.20 -36.74 7.35
N ASP A 132 -7.50 -36.60 6.05
CA ASP A 132 -7.74 -37.72 5.13
C ASP A 132 -6.75 -37.73 3.95
N GLU A 133 -6.16 -38.90 3.66
CA GLU A 133 -5.15 -39.07 2.61
C GLU A 133 -5.68 -38.86 1.19
N VAL A 134 -6.97 -39.07 0.94
CA VAL A 134 -7.58 -38.80 -0.38
C VAL A 134 -7.71 -37.31 -0.60
N THR A 135 -8.18 -36.57 0.40
CA THR A 135 -8.29 -35.10 0.33
C THR A 135 -6.93 -34.42 0.26
N LYS A 136 -5.86 -35.01 0.85
CA LYS A 136 -4.49 -34.50 0.73
C LYS A 136 -3.95 -34.46 -0.70
N LEU A 137 -4.54 -35.21 -1.64
CA LEU A 137 -4.16 -35.18 -3.05
C LEU A 137 -4.93 -34.12 -3.85
N GLN A 138 -5.92 -33.48 -3.24
CA GLN A 138 -6.78 -32.47 -3.86
C GLN A 138 -6.37 -31.07 -3.40
N PRO A 139 -6.31 -30.07 -4.30
CA PRO A 139 -6.03 -28.69 -3.92
C PRO A 139 -6.90 -28.22 -2.74
N PHE A 140 -6.29 -27.49 -1.81
CA PHE A 140 -6.89 -26.99 -0.58
C PHE A 140 -7.59 -28.09 0.23
N ALA A 141 -7.07 -29.32 0.19
CA ALA A 141 -7.69 -30.48 0.85
C ALA A 141 -9.15 -30.71 0.44
N GLY A 142 -9.49 -30.48 -0.83
CA GLY A 142 -10.81 -30.74 -1.42
C GLY A 142 -11.89 -29.70 -1.06
N LYS A 143 -11.52 -28.57 -0.46
CA LYS A 143 -12.46 -27.47 -0.16
C LYS A 143 -12.93 -26.79 -1.44
N GLN A 144 -14.20 -26.38 -1.47
CA GLN A 144 -14.73 -25.59 -2.59
C GLN A 144 -14.18 -24.16 -2.50
N ILE A 145 -13.61 -23.65 -3.60
CA ILE A 145 -13.01 -22.31 -3.68
C ILE A 145 -13.83 -21.42 -4.61
N VAL A 146 -14.27 -20.28 -4.09
CA VAL A 146 -14.94 -19.23 -4.87
C VAL A 146 -14.09 -17.97 -4.76
N LEU A 147 -13.47 -17.55 -5.85
CA LEU A 147 -12.69 -16.32 -5.91
C LEU A 147 -13.56 -15.18 -6.41
N VAL A 148 -13.41 -14.00 -5.82
CA VAL A 148 -14.15 -12.79 -6.20
C VAL A 148 -13.17 -11.64 -6.25
N GLY A 149 -13.11 -10.95 -7.38
CA GLY A 149 -12.17 -9.85 -7.55
C GLY A 149 -11.93 -9.50 -9.00
N GLU A 150 -11.06 -8.53 -9.23
CA GLU A 150 -10.70 -8.08 -10.57
C GLU A 150 -9.19 -7.85 -10.65
N PHE A 151 -8.53 -8.50 -11.60
CA PHE A 151 -7.07 -8.45 -11.77
C PHE A 151 -6.57 -7.22 -12.54
N LEU A 152 -7.49 -6.40 -13.06
CA LEU A 152 -7.20 -5.07 -13.65
C LEU A 152 -7.27 -3.93 -12.63
N GLN A 153 -7.59 -4.21 -11.37
CA GLN A 153 -7.42 -3.27 -10.26
C GLN A 153 -5.94 -3.27 -9.79
N LEU A 154 -5.69 -3.11 -8.49
CA LEU A 154 -4.33 -3.11 -7.96
C LEU A 154 -3.79 -4.53 -7.85
N LYS A 155 -2.52 -4.68 -8.23
CA LYS A 155 -1.76 -5.92 -8.00
C LYS A 155 -1.40 -6.10 -6.51
N PRO A 156 -1.06 -7.32 -6.08
CA PRO A 156 -0.54 -7.57 -4.73
C PRO A 156 0.69 -6.71 -4.41
N VAL A 157 0.80 -6.28 -3.15
CA VAL A 157 1.93 -5.45 -2.69
C VAL A 157 3.13 -6.35 -2.38
N PRO A 158 4.30 -6.14 -3.02
CA PRO A 158 5.48 -6.95 -2.77
C PRO A 158 6.06 -6.71 -1.37
N ASN A 159 6.73 -7.71 -0.83
CA ASN A 159 7.53 -7.63 0.39
C ASN A 159 8.86 -8.39 0.23
N ALA A 160 9.55 -8.68 1.34
CA ALA A 160 10.81 -9.41 1.31
C ALA A 160 10.66 -10.83 0.72
N PHE A 161 9.62 -11.57 1.09
CA PHE A 161 9.41 -12.96 0.65
C PHE A 161 8.41 -13.10 -0.50
N ASP A 162 7.68 -12.04 -0.82
CA ASP A 162 6.62 -12.00 -1.83
C ASP A 162 6.97 -10.98 -2.91
N ASP A 163 7.02 -11.42 -4.17
CA ASP A 163 7.29 -10.55 -5.32
C ASP A 163 6.05 -9.75 -5.76
N GLY A 164 4.89 -10.03 -5.18
CA GLY A 164 3.62 -9.41 -5.54
C GLY A 164 3.06 -9.93 -6.87
N SER A 165 3.43 -11.15 -7.28
CA SER A 165 2.88 -11.81 -8.47
C SER A 165 1.41 -12.17 -8.27
N PHE A 166 0.62 -12.14 -9.35
CA PHE A 166 -0.80 -12.44 -9.29
C PHE A 166 -1.04 -13.91 -8.97
N MET A 167 -2.10 -14.22 -8.22
CA MET A 167 -2.41 -15.60 -7.84
C MET A 167 -2.62 -16.55 -9.02
N PHE A 168 -3.05 -16.05 -10.19
CA PHE A 168 -3.24 -16.87 -11.39
C PHE A 168 -1.94 -17.32 -12.05
N HIS A 169 -0.78 -16.80 -11.62
CA HIS A 169 0.53 -17.33 -12.02
C HIS A 169 0.89 -18.62 -11.28
N SER A 170 0.19 -18.93 -10.18
CA SER A 170 0.40 -20.20 -9.48
C SER A 170 0.01 -21.39 -10.37
N PRO A 171 0.84 -22.43 -10.48
CA PRO A 171 0.50 -23.65 -11.23
C PRO A 171 -0.81 -24.29 -10.74
N ILE A 172 -1.12 -24.18 -9.44
CA ILE A 172 -2.33 -24.77 -8.84
C ILE A 172 -3.61 -24.01 -9.25
N PHE A 173 -3.49 -22.77 -9.71
CA PHE A 173 -4.64 -21.90 -9.99
C PHE A 173 -5.49 -22.44 -11.15
N THR A 174 -4.86 -22.86 -12.24
CA THR A 174 -5.58 -23.34 -13.43
C THR A 174 -6.32 -24.64 -13.13
N SER A 175 -5.73 -25.51 -12.30
CA SER A 175 -6.36 -26.75 -11.85
C SER A 175 -7.58 -26.48 -10.96
N ILE A 176 -7.49 -25.50 -10.06
CA ILE A 176 -8.53 -25.28 -9.06
C ILE A 176 -9.65 -24.35 -9.53
N ILE A 177 -9.37 -23.40 -10.42
CA ILE A 177 -10.34 -22.41 -10.93
C ILE A 177 -10.51 -22.57 -12.46
N PRO A 178 -11.21 -23.64 -12.90
CA PRO A 178 -11.51 -23.84 -14.32
C PRO A 178 -12.66 -22.96 -14.81
N HIS A 179 -13.57 -22.56 -13.93
CA HIS A 179 -14.75 -21.78 -14.30
C HIS A 179 -14.56 -20.30 -13.94
N ARG A 180 -14.80 -19.44 -14.93
CA ARG A 180 -14.59 -17.99 -14.83
C ARG A 180 -15.80 -17.31 -15.42
N VAL A 181 -16.42 -16.44 -14.63
CA VAL A 181 -17.61 -15.71 -15.04
C VAL A 181 -17.35 -14.22 -14.85
N GLU A 182 -17.33 -13.47 -15.95
CA GLU A 182 -17.32 -12.01 -15.95
C GLU A 182 -18.75 -11.49 -15.83
N LEU A 183 -19.00 -10.68 -14.80
CA LEU A 183 -20.23 -9.90 -14.69
C LEU A 183 -20.06 -8.60 -15.47
N THR A 184 -20.95 -8.35 -16.43
CA THR A 184 -20.79 -7.24 -17.39
C THR A 184 -21.64 -6.03 -17.05
N GLN A 185 -22.80 -6.24 -16.42
CA GLN A 185 -23.74 -5.17 -16.09
C GLN A 185 -23.27 -4.33 -14.89
N VAL A 186 -22.84 -3.09 -15.13
CA VAL A 186 -22.49 -2.15 -14.06
C VAL A 186 -23.76 -1.60 -13.41
N MET A 187 -23.83 -1.68 -12.08
CA MET A 187 -25.01 -1.27 -11.29
C MET A 187 -24.72 -0.11 -10.34
N ARG A 188 -23.45 0.26 -10.14
CA ARG A 188 -23.03 1.33 -9.23
C ARG A 188 -23.20 2.71 -9.84
N GLN A 189 -22.82 2.88 -11.10
CA GLN A 189 -22.94 4.13 -11.85
C GLN A 189 -23.99 3.99 -12.94
N SER A 190 -24.77 5.04 -13.16
CA SER A 190 -25.84 5.08 -14.18
C SER A 190 -25.52 6.00 -15.36
N ASP A 191 -24.51 6.86 -15.24
CA ASP A 191 -24.13 7.82 -16.29
C ASP A 191 -23.25 7.13 -17.36
N GLU A 192 -23.71 7.14 -18.62
CA GLU A 192 -23.06 6.42 -19.72
C GLU A 192 -21.66 6.97 -20.06
N ILE A 193 -21.47 8.29 -20.01
CA ILE A 193 -20.19 8.93 -20.34
C ILE A 193 -19.19 8.63 -19.23
N PHE A 194 -19.63 8.67 -17.98
CA PHE A 194 -18.80 8.32 -16.84
C PHE A 194 -18.41 6.84 -16.86
N LEU A 195 -19.34 5.95 -17.20
CA LEU A 195 -19.08 4.53 -17.37
C LEU A 195 -18.04 4.27 -18.46
N LEU A 196 -18.16 4.94 -19.62
CA LEU A 196 -17.19 4.86 -20.70
C LEU A 196 -15.80 5.29 -20.21
N ALA A 197 -15.70 6.45 -19.55
CA ALA A 197 -14.44 6.94 -19.01
C ALA A 197 -13.81 5.95 -18.02
N ILE A 198 -14.58 5.39 -17.09
CA ILE A 198 -14.09 4.38 -16.13
C ILE A 198 -13.61 3.12 -16.87
N SER A 199 -14.34 2.67 -17.90
CA SER A 199 -13.97 1.48 -18.68
C SER A 199 -12.68 1.66 -19.49
N GLU A 200 -12.41 2.87 -19.96
CA GLU A 200 -11.15 3.18 -20.64
C GLU A 200 -9.99 3.27 -19.64
N LEU A 201 -10.20 3.92 -18.49
CA LEU A 201 -9.24 3.97 -17.40
C LEU A 201 -8.86 2.56 -16.90
N ARG A 202 -9.83 1.64 -16.80
CA ARG A 202 -9.62 0.21 -16.50
C ARG A 202 -8.57 -0.43 -17.42
N MET A 203 -8.49 0.01 -18.67
CA MET A 203 -7.57 -0.53 -19.69
C MET A 203 -6.29 0.31 -19.85
N GLY A 204 -6.09 1.34 -19.03
CA GLY A 204 -5.00 2.31 -19.19
C GLY A 204 -5.08 3.07 -20.51
N LYS A 205 -6.31 3.37 -20.96
CA LYS A 205 -6.61 4.15 -22.16
C LYS A 205 -7.42 5.38 -21.76
N CYS A 206 -7.40 6.40 -22.61
CA CYS A 206 -8.27 7.57 -22.49
C CYS A 206 -8.50 8.13 -23.89
N SER A 207 -9.74 8.09 -24.38
CA SER A 207 -10.12 8.75 -25.62
C SER A 207 -10.24 10.28 -25.40
N PRO A 208 -10.24 11.08 -26.48
CA PRO A 208 -10.43 12.53 -26.37
C PRO A 208 -11.73 12.91 -25.64
N SER A 209 -12.82 12.17 -25.88
CA SER A 209 -14.10 12.38 -25.20
C SER A 209 -14.02 12.09 -23.70
N SER A 210 -13.37 11.00 -23.30
CA SER A 210 -13.17 10.70 -21.87
C SER A 210 -12.24 11.70 -21.19
N GLN A 211 -11.22 12.18 -21.90
CA GLN A 211 -10.30 13.18 -21.38
C GLN A 211 -11.03 14.51 -21.12
N GLU A 212 -11.83 14.97 -22.09
CA GLU A 212 -12.64 16.17 -21.94
C GLU A 212 -13.64 16.04 -20.78
N PHE A 213 -14.29 14.87 -20.67
CA PHE A 213 -15.21 14.58 -19.57
C PHE A 213 -14.49 14.57 -18.21
N ILE A 214 -13.37 13.87 -18.07
CA ILE A 214 -12.60 13.84 -16.81
C ILE A 214 -12.10 15.24 -16.44
N SER A 215 -11.65 16.03 -17.42
CA SER A 215 -11.23 17.42 -17.19
C SER A 215 -12.37 18.29 -16.68
N SER A 216 -13.62 18.04 -17.13
CA SER A 216 -14.80 18.73 -16.59
C SER A 216 -15.07 18.44 -15.11
N LEU A 217 -14.51 17.36 -14.57
CA LEU A 217 -14.63 16.96 -13.16
C LEU A 217 -13.57 17.62 -12.25
N GLU A 218 -12.72 18.50 -12.76
CA GLU A 218 -11.80 19.31 -11.93
C GLU A 218 -12.54 20.38 -11.10
N ARG A 219 -13.82 20.61 -11.41
CA ARG A 219 -14.72 21.50 -10.67
C ARG A 219 -14.79 21.17 -9.18
N ASN A 220 -14.97 22.22 -8.36
CA ASN A 220 -15.21 22.06 -6.93
C ASN A 220 -16.51 21.29 -6.66
N LEU A 221 -16.48 20.44 -5.64
CA LEU A 221 -17.68 19.78 -5.14
C LEU A 221 -18.61 20.79 -4.47
N PRO A 222 -19.94 20.56 -4.50
CA PRO A 222 -20.87 21.30 -3.67
C PRO A 222 -20.49 21.17 -2.19
N SER A 223 -20.66 22.23 -1.41
CA SER A 223 -20.19 22.30 -0.02
C SER A 223 -20.66 21.15 0.88
N GLU A 224 -21.89 20.67 0.73
CA GLU A 224 -22.41 19.54 1.49
C GLU A 224 -21.80 18.19 1.09
N VAL A 225 -21.45 18.04 -0.19
CA VAL A 225 -20.79 16.84 -0.73
C VAL A 225 -19.31 16.83 -0.32
N ASP A 226 -18.66 18.00 -0.33
CA ASP A 226 -17.27 18.16 0.04
C ASP A 226 -17.01 17.79 1.52
N LYS A 227 -17.92 18.13 2.44
CA LYS A 227 -17.81 17.75 3.87
C LYS A 227 -17.67 16.24 4.11
N VAL A 228 -18.32 15.43 3.26
CA VAL A 228 -18.29 13.97 3.35
C VAL A 228 -17.30 13.34 2.36
N ALA A 229 -16.62 14.16 1.55
CA ALA A 229 -15.66 13.67 0.58
C ALA A 229 -14.42 13.11 1.28
N THR A 230 -13.94 11.98 0.73
CA THR A 230 -12.66 11.40 1.14
C THR A 230 -11.61 11.75 0.09
N HIS A 231 -10.49 12.31 0.51
CA HIS A 231 -9.39 12.61 -0.39
C HIS A 231 -8.58 11.34 -0.68
N ILE A 232 -8.34 11.03 -1.95
CA ILE A 232 -7.61 9.83 -2.37
C ILE A 232 -6.27 10.25 -3.00
N PHE A 233 -5.18 9.75 -2.43
CA PHE A 233 -3.83 9.94 -2.95
C PHE A 233 -3.18 8.61 -3.35
N PHE A 234 -2.20 8.64 -4.24
CA PHE A 234 -1.49 7.41 -4.64
C PHE A 234 -0.32 7.07 -3.71
N ARG A 235 0.24 8.07 -3.02
CA ARG A 235 1.38 7.90 -2.10
C ARG A 235 0.97 8.22 -0.66
N LYS A 236 1.58 7.50 0.30
CA LYS A 236 1.31 7.66 1.74
C LYS A 236 1.61 9.09 2.22
N MET A 237 2.75 9.66 1.81
CA MET A 237 3.13 11.00 2.25
C MET A 237 2.08 12.06 1.90
N ASN A 238 1.59 12.07 0.67
CA ASN A 238 0.65 13.12 0.26
C ASN A 238 -0.64 13.05 1.09
N ALA A 239 -1.11 11.83 1.39
CA ALA A 239 -2.23 11.65 2.32
C ALA A 239 -1.87 12.12 3.74
N TYR A 240 -0.66 11.82 4.21
CA TYR A 240 -0.17 12.27 5.52
C TYR A 240 -0.12 13.80 5.64
N LEU A 241 0.53 14.49 4.71
CA LEU A 241 0.64 15.96 4.70
C LEU A 241 -0.74 16.61 4.63
N PHE A 242 -1.62 16.10 3.77
CA PHE A 242 -2.99 16.62 3.67
C PHE A 242 -3.77 16.42 4.97
N ASN A 243 -3.66 15.25 5.59
CA ASN A 243 -4.26 14.97 6.88
C ASN A 243 -3.73 15.92 7.97
N ARG A 244 -2.42 16.16 7.99
CA ARG A 244 -1.78 17.07 8.95
C ARG A 244 -2.29 18.49 8.78
N GLN A 245 -2.31 19.00 7.54
CA GLN A 245 -2.86 20.31 7.22
C GLN A 245 -4.31 20.44 7.72
N LYS A 246 -5.15 19.41 7.49
CA LYS A 246 -6.54 19.42 7.95
C LYS A 246 -6.67 19.42 9.48
N ILE A 247 -5.75 18.78 10.20
CA ILE A 247 -5.72 18.84 11.66
C ILE A 247 -5.29 20.25 12.12
N ASP A 248 -4.30 20.85 11.47
CA ASP A 248 -3.84 22.20 11.81
C ASP A 248 -4.95 23.24 11.64
N GLU A 249 -5.79 23.09 10.60
CA GLU A 249 -6.97 23.93 10.35
C GLU A 249 -8.09 23.81 11.42
N LEU A 250 -8.15 22.71 12.18
CA LEU A 250 -9.20 22.51 13.18
C LEU A 250 -8.99 23.36 14.44
N PRO A 251 -10.06 23.86 15.06
CA PRO A 251 -9.98 24.51 16.36
C PRO A 251 -9.66 23.48 17.46
N GLY A 252 -9.08 23.95 18.56
CA GLY A 252 -8.75 23.14 19.72
C GLY A 252 -7.26 22.88 19.88
N GLU A 253 -6.91 22.36 21.06
CA GLU A 253 -5.54 22.02 21.42
C GLU A 253 -5.08 20.75 20.69
N LEU A 254 -3.85 20.78 20.19
CA LEU A 254 -3.21 19.63 19.55
C LEU A 254 -2.71 18.66 20.63
N LEU A 255 -3.25 17.44 20.64
CA LEU A 255 -2.82 16.37 21.51
C LEU A 255 -1.82 15.48 20.76
N SER A 256 -0.64 15.30 21.31
CA SER A 256 0.43 14.45 20.75
C SER A 256 0.63 13.22 21.62
N PHE A 257 0.71 12.05 20.99
CA PHE A 257 0.94 10.76 21.66
C PHE A 257 2.16 10.08 21.05
N GLU A 258 3.23 9.95 21.83
CA GLU A 258 4.47 9.30 21.40
C GLU A 258 4.39 7.79 21.47
N ALA A 259 4.90 7.12 20.44
CA ALA A 259 4.99 5.67 20.41
C ALA A 259 6.11 5.17 21.34
N VAL A 260 5.83 4.08 22.06
CA VAL A 260 6.81 3.46 22.96
C VAL A 260 7.54 2.35 22.21
N PHE A 261 8.83 2.55 22.00
CA PHE A 261 9.75 1.63 21.34
C PHE A 261 10.50 0.78 22.36
N VAL A 262 10.59 -0.53 22.11
CA VAL A 262 11.35 -1.46 22.96
C VAL A 262 12.43 -2.13 22.11
N ASN A 263 13.70 -1.94 22.51
CA ASN A 263 14.96 -2.36 21.87
C ASN A 263 15.39 -1.52 20.66
N ASP A 264 16.70 -1.42 20.40
CA ASP A 264 17.26 -0.58 19.32
C ASP A 264 16.76 -0.96 17.91
N HIS A 265 16.48 -2.24 17.68
CA HIS A 265 15.93 -2.71 16.40
C HIS A 265 14.46 -2.33 16.13
N SER A 266 13.77 -1.74 17.12
CA SER A 266 12.37 -1.31 17.00
C SER A 266 12.20 0.03 16.28
N GLN A 267 13.23 0.88 16.24
CA GLN A 267 13.15 2.16 15.54
C GLN A 267 13.02 1.97 14.02
N SER A 268 13.71 0.97 13.45
CA SER A 268 13.59 0.61 12.03
C SER A 268 12.41 -0.30 11.70
N MET A 269 11.39 -0.37 12.57
CA MET A 269 10.19 -1.17 12.30
C MET A 269 9.27 -0.41 11.33
N THR A 270 8.59 -1.12 10.43
CA THR A 270 7.47 -0.55 9.67
C THR A 270 6.17 -1.06 10.27
N TRP A 271 5.25 -0.16 10.62
CA TRP A 271 3.93 -0.49 11.16
C TRP A 271 2.88 0.50 10.59
N PRO A 272 1.57 0.26 10.77
CA PRO A 272 0.54 1.06 10.09
C PRO A 272 0.17 2.38 10.82
N GLY A 273 0.79 2.67 11.96
CA GLY A 273 0.57 3.88 12.76
C GLY A 273 1.66 4.93 12.57
N HIS A 274 1.58 6.01 13.35
CA HIS A 274 2.57 7.10 13.38
C HIS A 274 3.49 6.96 14.60
N ARG A 275 4.71 7.53 14.54
CA ARG A 275 5.58 7.60 15.72
C ARG A 275 4.96 8.55 16.73
N CYS A 276 4.67 9.75 16.29
CA CYS A 276 3.88 10.71 17.04
C CYS A 276 2.48 10.82 16.42
N LEU A 277 1.50 10.33 17.15
CA LEU A 277 0.10 10.46 16.76
C LEU A 277 -0.42 11.82 17.25
N GLN A 278 -0.74 12.70 16.32
CA GLN A 278 -1.22 14.05 16.63
C GLN A 278 -2.70 14.18 16.26
N LEU A 279 -3.54 14.57 17.22
CA LEU A 279 -4.99 14.65 17.07
C LEU A 279 -5.55 15.95 17.66
N LYS A 280 -6.66 16.45 17.11
CA LYS A 280 -7.47 17.53 17.69
C LYS A 280 -8.92 17.06 17.85
N PRO A 281 -9.67 17.52 18.87
CA PRO A 281 -11.08 17.18 19.03
C PRO A 281 -11.87 17.38 17.73
N ASN A 282 -12.76 16.44 17.43
CA ASN A 282 -13.57 16.35 16.21
C ASN A 282 -12.82 16.00 14.92
N CYS A 283 -11.54 15.61 14.96
CA CYS A 283 -10.85 15.15 13.75
C CYS A 283 -11.30 13.75 13.30
N LYS A 284 -11.34 13.51 11.98
CA LYS A 284 -11.60 12.18 11.41
C LYS A 284 -10.38 11.27 11.62
N VAL A 285 -10.62 10.07 12.14
CA VAL A 285 -9.59 9.04 12.37
C VAL A 285 -10.03 7.68 11.79
N MET A 286 -9.08 6.84 11.44
CA MET A 286 -9.27 5.49 10.92
C MET A 286 -8.54 4.48 11.81
N LEU A 287 -9.22 3.40 12.16
CA LEU A 287 -8.61 2.26 12.85
C LEU A 287 -7.61 1.55 11.93
N VAL A 288 -6.43 1.25 12.45
CA VAL A 288 -5.40 0.43 11.78
C VAL A 288 -5.20 -0.93 12.44
N TRP A 289 -6.13 -1.33 13.29
CA TRP A 289 -6.13 -2.58 14.02
C TRP A 289 -7.53 -3.18 14.08
N ASN A 290 -7.61 -4.51 14.11
CA ASN A 290 -8.88 -5.22 14.28
C ASN A 290 -9.18 -5.33 15.79
N MET A 291 -10.13 -4.54 16.29
CA MET A 291 -10.50 -4.55 17.71
C MET A 291 -11.64 -5.54 18.01
N SER A 292 -12.63 -5.62 17.12
CA SER A 292 -13.78 -6.51 17.28
C SER A 292 -14.36 -6.85 15.91
N THR A 293 -15.36 -7.72 15.87
CA THR A 293 -16.08 -8.06 14.63
C THR A 293 -16.74 -6.85 13.95
N ASN A 294 -16.99 -5.76 14.69
CA ASN A 294 -17.66 -4.55 14.20
C ASN A 294 -16.69 -3.38 13.98
N LEU A 295 -15.45 -3.50 14.45
CA LEU A 295 -14.42 -2.47 14.41
C LEU A 295 -13.12 -3.09 13.89
N MET A 296 -12.95 -3.00 12.58
CA MET A 296 -11.83 -3.59 11.85
C MET A 296 -10.88 -2.51 11.36
N ASN A 297 -9.70 -2.93 10.91
CA ASN A 297 -8.76 -2.07 10.21
C ASN A 297 -9.44 -1.47 8.97
N GLY A 298 -9.58 -0.15 8.96
CA GLY A 298 -10.31 0.61 7.96
C GLY A 298 -11.52 1.39 8.48
N SER A 299 -12.07 1.01 9.63
CA SER A 299 -13.24 1.69 10.19
C SER A 299 -12.91 3.16 10.53
N ILE A 300 -13.72 4.08 10.00
CA ILE A 300 -13.56 5.54 10.19
C ILE A 300 -14.47 6.01 11.32
N GLY A 301 -13.93 6.86 12.19
CA GLY A 301 -14.67 7.52 13.27
C GLY A 301 -14.19 8.96 13.48
N THR A 302 -14.78 9.63 14.45
CA THR A 302 -14.46 10.99 14.86
C THR A 302 -13.84 10.96 16.25
N PHE A 303 -12.61 11.46 16.38
CA PHE A 303 -11.96 11.59 17.67
C PHE A 303 -12.67 12.63 18.54
N VAL A 304 -13.02 12.26 19.76
CA VAL A 304 -13.77 13.11 20.70
C VAL A 304 -12.81 13.73 21.73
N ALA A 305 -12.09 12.89 22.46
CA ALA A 305 -11.16 13.31 23.52
C ALA A 305 -10.23 12.15 23.91
N ALA A 306 -9.18 12.45 24.67
CA ALA A 306 -8.36 11.44 25.35
C ALA A 306 -8.59 11.52 26.86
N LYS A 307 -8.73 10.36 27.52
CA LYS A 307 -8.96 10.26 28.97
C LYS A 307 -8.32 8.97 29.49
N ASP A 308 -7.69 8.98 30.66
CA ASP A 308 -7.22 7.77 31.36
C ASP A 308 -6.42 6.77 30.48
N ASN A 309 -5.51 7.26 29.63
CA ASN A 309 -4.73 6.48 28.66
C ASN A 309 -5.54 5.75 27.57
N VAL A 310 -6.79 6.18 27.31
CA VAL A 310 -7.59 5.74 26.18
C VAL A 310 -8.04 6.92 25.31
N LEU A 311 -8.22 6.67 24.02
CA LEU A 311 -8.87 7.61 23.10
C LEU A 311 -10.37 7.30 23.03
N LEU A 312 -11.20 8.34 23.10
CA LEU A 312 -12.63 8.26 22.85
C LEU A 312 -12.89 8.59 21.39
N VAL A 313 -13.37 7.61 20.62
CA VAL A 313 -13.68 7.79 19.20
C VAL A 313 -15.13 7.41 18.94
N SER A 314 -15.87 8.31 18.29
CA SER A 314 -17.26 8.09 17.88
C SER A 314 -17.32 7.46 16.50
N PHE A 315 -17.93 6.29 16.38
CA PHE A 315 -18.19 5.63 15.10
C PHE A 315 -19.68 5.68 14.78
N ASP A 316 -20.05 6.07 13.56
CA ASP A 316 -21.45 6.37 13.16
C ASP A 316 -22.48 5.30 13.57
N LYS A 317 -22.11 4.01 13.52
CA LYS A 317 -23.02 2.87 13.80
C LYS A 317 -22.96 2.35 15.24
N ILE A 318 -21.94 2.72 16.00
CA ILE A 318 -21.63 2.09 17.30
C ILE A 318 -21.69 3.11 18.43
N GLY A 319 -21.43 4.39 18.13
CA GLY A 319 -21.28 5.44 19.13
C GLY A 319 -19.83 5.55 19.61
N ILE A 320 -19.65 6.06 20.83
CA ILE A 320 -18.34 6.33 21.41
C ILE A 320 -17.73 5.03 21.94
N VAL A 321 -16.48 4.77 21.55
CA VAL A 321 -15.69 3.60 21.93
C VAL A 321 -14.36 4.04 22.51
N GLU A 322 -13.94 3.35 23.58
CA GLU A 322 -12.64 3.52 24.21
C GLU A 322 -11.57 2.71 23.48
N ILE A 323 -10.50 3.37 23.04
CA ILE A 323 -9.40 2.77 22.28
C ILE A 323 -8.13 2.90 23.10
N GLY A 324 -7.60 1.77 23.58
CA GLY A 324 -6.29 1.68 24.23
C GLY A 324 -5.14 1.44 23.24
N CYS A 325 -3.90 1.59 23.73
CA CYS A 325 -2.71 1.25 22.96
C CYS A 325 -2.63 -0.24 22.64
N VAL A 326 -2.04 -0.56 21.49
CA VAL A 326 -1.71 -1.93 21.08
C VAL A 326 -0.23 -2.04 20.77
N THR A 327 0.32 -3.25 20.87
CA THR A 327 1.74 -3.52 20.62
C THR A 327 1.94 -4.30 19.33
N TRP A 328 2.67 -3.72 18.38
CA TRP A 328 3.18 -4.38 17.19
C TRP A 328 4.56 -4.97 17.49
N ILE A 329 4.82 -6.19 17.01
CA ILE A 329 6.06 -6.92 17.30
C ILE A 329 6.81 -7.20 15.98
N LYS A 330 8.09 -6.82 15.93
CA LYS A 330 9.03 -7.17 14.86
C LYS A 330 9.72 -8.49 15.20
N ARG A 331 9.73 -9.42 14.25
CA ARG A 331 10.41 -10.71 14.40
C ARG A 331 11.56 -10.84 13.43
N ASN A 332 12.63 -11.52 13.83
CA ASN A 332 13.71 -11.89 12.91
C ASN A 332 13.32 -13.10 12.05
N ARG A 333 14.22 -13.52 11.16
CA ARG A 333 14.06 -14.68 10.27
C ARG A 333 13.88 -16.02 11.00
N ASN A 334 14.25 -16.08 12.28
CA ASN A 334 14.09 -17.25 13.14
C ASN A 334 12.76 -17.22 13.93
N GLY A 335 11.97 -16.15 13.78
CA GLY A 335 10.71 -15.95 14.50
C GLY A 335 10.85 -15.37 15.90
N GLU A 336 12.06 -14.98 16.32
CA GLU A 336 12.31 -14.38 17.63
C GLU A 336 11.91 -12.90 17.63
N ASN A 337 11.36 -12.43 18.75
CA ASN A 337 10.98 -11.03 18.90
C ASN A 337 12.25 -10.18 19.03
N VAL A 338 12.50 -9.31 18.05
CA VAL A 338 13.68 -8.43 18.03
C VAL A 338 13.35 -6.98 18.39
N GLY A 339 12.08 -6.61 18.39
CA GLY A 339 11.63 -5.30 18.85
C GLY A 339 10.11 -5.20 18.86
N SER A 340 9.60 -4.15 19.50
CA SER A 340 8.18 -3.86 19.50
C SER A 340 7.90 -2.37 19.57
N VAL A 341 6.75 -1.96 19.03
CA VAL A 341 6.23 -0.60 19.08
C VAL A 341 4.86 -0.64 19.71
N THR A 342 4.59 0.21 20.71
CA THR A 342 3.29 0.33 21.35
C THR A 342 2.72 1.72 21.11
N GLN A 343 1.51 1.80 20.55
CA GLN A 343 0.85 3.05 20.17
C GLN A 343 -0.67 2.84 20.03
N PHE A 344 -1.45 3.92 20.04
CA PHE A 344 -2.88 3.86 19.69
C PHE A 344 -3.08 3.41 18.23
N PRO A 345 -4.02 2.48 17.97
CA PRO A 345 -4.26 1.93 16.63
C PRO A 345 -5.16 2.83 15.76
N VAL A 346 -4.93 4.14 15.76
CA VAL A 346 -5.67 5.09 14.94
C VAL A 346 -4.71 5.99 14.16
N ILE A 347 -5.15 6.43 12.97
CA ILE A 347 -4.47 7.45 12.16
C ILE A 347 -5.48 8.48 11.68
N PRO A 348 -5.08 9.74 11.42
CA PRO A 348 -5.92 10.72 10.73
C PRO A 348 -6.48 10.21 9.39
N ALA A 349 -7.72 10.59 9.04
CA ALA A 349 -8.47 9.96 7.94
C ALA A 349 -9.28 10.93 7.06
N TYR A 350 -8.83 12.17 6.87
CA TYR A 350 -9.38 13.06 5.82
C TYR A 350 -8.96 12.62 4.42
N ALA A 351 -7.75 12.08 4.32
CA ALA A 351 -7.13 11.53 3.15
C ALA A 351 -6.70 10.08 3.38
N VAL A 352 -6.85 9.26 2.35
CA VAL A 352 -6.42 7.86 2.32
C VAL A 352 -5.62 7.57 1.06
N THR A 353 -4.79 6.54 1.12
CA THR A 353 -4.15 6.02 -0.10
C THR A 353 -5.15 5.24 -0.94
N CYS A 354 -5.00 5.24 -2.28
CA CYS A 354 -5.84 4.45 -3.19
C CYS A 354 -5.94 2.96 -2.82
N HIS A 355 -4.84 2.35 -2.36
CA HIS A 355 -4.83 0.97 -1.83
C HIS A 355 -5.81 0.75 -0.67
N LYS A 356 -6.03 1.76 0.17
CA LYS A 356 -6.98 1.75 1.28
C LYS A 356 -8.40 2.14 0.84
N SER A 357 -8.62 2.66 -0.38
CA SER A 357 -9.97 2.92 -0.88
C SER A 357 -10.54 1.78 -1.72
N GLN A 358 -9.71 0.81 -2.13
CA GLN A 358 -10.16 -0.37 -2.88
C GLN A 358 -11.23 -1.16 -2.11
N GLY A 359 -12.21 -1.70 -2.84
CA GLY A 359 -13.40 -2.35 -2.26
C GLY A 359 -14.48 -1.40 -1.73
N LEU A 360 -14.16 -0.15 -1.39
CA LEU A 360 -15.14 0.81 -0.87
C LEU A 360 -16.09 1.36 -1.95
N THR A 361 -17.29 1.75 -1.51
CA THR A 361 -18.15 2.68 -2.22
C THR A 361 -18.23 3.94 -1.36
N LEU A 362 -17.72 5.06 -1.88
CA LEU A 362 -17.64 6.33 -1.14
C LEU A 362 -18.83 7.22 -1.48
N PRO A 363 -19.37 7.99 -0.51
CA PRO A 363 -20.42 8.96 -0.78
C PRO A 363 -19.93 10.07 -1.71
N ALA A 364 -18.69 10.53 -1.51
CA ALA A 364 -17.99 11.45 -2.38
C ALA A 364 -16.48 11.26 -2.28
N ALA A 365 -15.73 11.68 -3.30
CA ALA A 365 -14.27 11.57 -3.33
C ALA A 365 -13.60 12.74 -4.04
N VAL A 366 -12.43 13.15 -3.56
CA VAL A 366 -11.52 14.04 -4.29
C VAL A 366 -10.28 13.24 -4.66
N VAL A 367 -10.05 13.00 -5.94
CA VAL A 367 -8.93 12.20 -6.43
C VAL A 367 -7.79 13.14 -6.84
N HIS A 368 -6.66 13.03 -6.15
CA HIS A 368 -5.45 13.79 -6.43
C HIS A 368 -4.57 12.97 -7.39
N CYS A 369 -4.70 13.22 -8.68
CA CYS A 369 -3.99 12.43 -9.68
C CYS A 369 -2.50 12.76 -9.69
N THR A 370 -1.71 11.70 -9.69
CA THR A 370 -0.27 11.76 -9.94
C THR A 370 0.07 10.61 -10.88
N ARG A 371 1.28 10.58 -11.42
CA ARG A 371 1.71 9.46 -12.27
C ARG A 371 1.57 8.13 -11.53
N GLU A 372 0.89 7.17 -12.15
CA GLU A 372 0.74 5.83 -11.61
C GLU A 372 2.12 5.15 -11.52
N TYR A 373 2.39 4.47 -10.42
CA TYR A 373 3.55 3.59 -10.26
C TYR A 373 3.15 2.10 -10.32
N VAL A 374 1.85 1.83 -10.19
CA VAL A 374 1.19 0.54 -10.43
C VAL A 374 -0.03 0.83 -11.29
N PRO A 375 -0.27 0.06 -12.38
CA PRO A 375 -1.46 0.21 -13.20
C PRO A 375 -2.74 0.14 -12.38
N GLY A 376 -3.72 0.98 -12.72
CA GLY A 376 -5.07 0.91 -12.18
C GLY A 376 -5.34 1.77 -10.94
N LEU A 377 -4.39 2.58 -10.48
CA LEU A 377 -4.57 3.50 -9.35
C LEU A 377 -5.65 4.55 -9.62
N ILE A 378 -5.64 5.19 -10.79
CA ILE A 378 -6.66 6.16 -11.21
C ILE A 378 -8.00 5.45 -11.38
N TYR A 379 -8.02 4.29 -12.07
CA TYR A 379 -9.22 3.48 -12.26
C TYR A 379 -9.89 3.11 -10.92
N VAL A 380 -9.12 2.61 -9.95
CA VAL A 380 -9.64 2.24 -8.64
C VAL A 380 -10.17 3.47 -7.90
N ALA A 381 -9.44 4.58 -7.89
CA ALA A 381 -9.86 5.81 -7.21
C ALA A 381 -11.16 6.40 -7.78
N VAL A 382 -11.26 6.52 -9.11
CA VAL A 382 -12.43 7.09 -9.80
C VAL A 382 -13.66 6.20 -9.67
N SER A 383 -13.47 4.87 -9.70
CA SER A 383 -14.59 3.91 -9.63
C SER A 383 -15.25 3.81 -8.24
N ARG A 384 -14.80 4.54 -7.22
CA ARG A 384 -15.33 4.46 -5.85
C ARG A 384 -16.67 5.18 -5.66
N VAL A 385 -17.00 6.15 -6.50
CA VAL A 385 -18.23 6.96 -6.39
C VAL A 385 -19.34 6.43 -7.32
N ARG A 386 -20.58 6.84 -7.04
CA ARG A 386 -21.78 6.48 -7.85
C ARG A 386 -22.10 7.48 -8.95
N SER A 387 -21.87 8.77 -8.69
CA SER A 387 -22.24 9.87 -9.59
C SER A 387 -21.01 10.71 -9.92
N PRO A 388 -20.89 11.24 -11.15
CA PRO A 388 -19.90 12.26 -11.48
C PRO A 388 -20.05 13.53 -10.61
N ASP A 389 -21.25 13.81 -10.06
CA ASP A 389 -21.47 14.95 -9.16
C ASP A 389 -20.82 14.80 -7.79
N SER A 390 -20.44 13.57 -7.43
CA SER A 390 -19.85 13.23 -6.15
C SER A 390 -18.34 13.03 -6.23
N ILE A 391 -17.71 13.39 -7.35
CA ILE A 391 -16.27 13.27 -7.52
C ILE A 391 -15.66 14.56 -8.07
N GLN A 392 -14.51 14.91 -7.52
CA GLN A 392 -13.60 15.89 -8.11
C GLN A 392 -12.30 15.18 -8.47
N ILE A 393 -11.77 15.46 -9.66
CA ILE A 393 -10.53 14.87 -10.16
C ILE A 393 -9.55 16.00 -10.43
N LEU A 394 -8.47 16.06 -9.67
CA LEU A 394 -7.46 17.11 -9.74
C LEU A 394 -6.22 16.60 -10.47
N ASP A 395 -5.58 17.48 -11.25
CA ASP A 395 -4.27 17.25 -11.89
C ASP A 395 -4.22 16.00 -12.80
N PHE A 396 -5.34 15.62 -13.42
CA PHE A 396 -5.37 14.45 -14.31
C PHE A 396 -4.69 14.76 -15.65
N ASP A 397 -3.80 13.86 -16.06
CA ASP A 397 -3.23 13.86 -17.40
C ASP A 397 -3.12 12.43 -17.95
N VAL A 398 -3.35 12.25 -19.25
CA VAL A 398 -3.35 10.92 -19.89
C VAL A 398 -1.99 10.23 -19.80
N SER A 399 -0.88 10.98 -19.77
CA SER A 399 0.48 10.43 -19.63
C SER A 399 0.75 9.79 -18.25
N GLN A 400 -0.12 10.05 -17.27
CA GLN A 400 -0.04 9.46 -15.93
C GLN A 400 -0.49 8.00 -15.90
N LEU A 401 -1.31 7.57 -16.88
CA LEU A 401 -1.89 6.22 -16.93
C LEU A 401 -0.85 5.18 -17.29
N LEU A 402 -0.84 4.07 -16.55
CA LEU A 402 -0.11 2.87 -16.92
C LEU A 402 -1.07 1.82 -17.48
N LYS A 403 -0.65 1.17 -18.57
CA LYS A 403 -1.39 0.04 -19.12
C LYS A 403 -1.25 -1.18 -18.20
N PRO A 404 -2.34 -1.90 -17.92
CA PRO A 404 -2.25 -3.20 -17.27
C PRO A 404 -1.34 -4.16 -18.05
N CYS A 405 -0.75 -5.14 -17.35
CA CYS A 405 0.09 -6.11 -18.03
C CYS A 405 -0.74 -6.98 -19.00
N PRO A 406 -0.20 -7.38 -20.17
CA PRO A 406 -0.95 -8.16 -21.17
C PRO A 406 -1.57 -9.43 -20.60
N HIS A 407 -0.83 -10.16 -19.75
CA HIS A 407 -1.33 -11.38 -19.10
C HIS A 407 -2.59 -11.09 -18.26
N ALA A 408 -2.63 -10.00 -17.47
CA ALA A 408 -3.83 -9.67 -16.69
C ALA A 408 -5.02 -9.30 -17.58
N ILE A 409 -4.78 -8.68 -18.73
CA ILE A 409 -5.82 -8.37 -19.74
C ILE A 409 -6.37 -9.66 -20.36
N GLU A 410 -5.48 -10.52 -20.86
CA GLU A 410 -5.84 -11.82 -21.45
C GLU A 410 -6.58 -12.70 -20.43
N PHE A 411 -6.09 -12.75 -19.21
CA PHE A 411 -6.72 -13.48 -18.13
C PHE A 411 -8.11 -12.93 -17.80
N SER A 412 -8.27 -11.60 -17.74
CA SER A 412 -9.56 -10.98 -17.44
C SER A 412 -10.59 -11.17 -18.56
N ALA A 413 -10.14 -11.31 -19.82
CA ALA A 413 -10.99 -11.61 -20.97
C ALA A 413 -11.27 -13.13 -21.15
N SER A 414 -10.53 -13.99 -20.46
CA SER A 414 -10.68 -15.44 -20.56
C SER A 414 -11.96 -15.93 -19.86
N HIS A 415 -12.64 -16.87 -20.51
CA HIS A 415 -13.84 -17.53 -19.98
C HIS A 415 -13.50 -18.95 -19.53
N ASN A 416 -14.51 -19.74 -19.13
CA ASN A 416 -14.36 -21.14 -18.71
C ASN A 416 -13.31 -21.90 -19.53
N THR A 417 -12.36 -22.52 -18.83
CA THR A 417 -11.28 -23.31 -19.46
C THR A 417 -11.69 -24.75 -19.75
N CYS A 418 -12.86 -25.18 -19.28
CA CYS A 418 -13.45 -26.48 -19.59
C CYS A 418 -14.99 -26.46 -19.46
N ASP A 419 -15.63 -27.51 -19.97
CA ASP A 419 -17.06 -27.76 -19.79
C ASP A 419 -17.41 -28.10 -18.34
N LEU A 420 -18.68 -27.91 -17.99
CA LEU A 420 -19.22 -28.25 -16.67
C LEU A 420 -19.38 -29.76 -16.53
N ALA A 421 -18.66 -30.36 -15.58
CA ALA A 421 -18.79 -31.77 -15.26
C ALA A 421 -19.68 -31.96 -14.01
N GLU A 422 -20.79 -32.71 -14.15
CA GLU A 422 -21.73 -32.97 -13.04
C GLU A 422 -21.09 -33.66 -11.83
N ASN A 423 -20.07 -34.49 -12.07
CA ASN A 423 -19.31 -35.17 -11.02
C ASN A 423 -18.21 -34.29 -10.40
N LEU A 424 -18.07 -33.03 -10.81
CA LEU A 424 -17.02 -32.11 -10.36
C LEU A 424 -15.59 -32.56 -10.68
N SER A 425 -15.39 -33.45 -11.68
CA SER A 425 -14.05 -33.84 -12.16
C SER A 425 -13.27 -32.66 -12.74
N CYS A 426 -13.96 -31.60 -13.17
CA CYS A 426 -13.32 -30.35 -13.57
C CYS A 426 -12.78 -29.53 -12.39
N CYS A 427 -13.32 -29.69 -11.17
CA CYS A 427 -13.06 -28.81 -10.02
C CYS A 427 -12.46 -29.59 -8.84
N SER A 428 -13.26 -29.82 -7.78
CA SER A 428 -12.82 -30.34 -6.48
C SER A 428 -12.33 -31.79 -6.54
N GLN A 429 -12.65 -32.54 -7.59
CA GLN A 429 -12.16 -33.91 -7.77
C GLN A 429 -10.86 -33.99 -8.57
N GLN A 430 -10.29 -32.87 -9.03
CA GLN A 430 -8.95 -32.88 -9.62
C GLN A 430 -7.91 -33.29 -8.58
N ARG A 431 -6.97 -34.14 -9.02
CA ARG A 431 -5.80 -34.53 -8.23
C ARG A 431 -4.59 -33.77 -8.77
N LEU A 432 -3.77 -33.25 -7.87
CA LEU A 432 -2.47 -32.70 -8.25
C LEU A 432 -1.58 -33.87 -8.69
N SER A 433 -0.93 -33.75 -9.85
CA SER A 433 0.15 -34.67 -10.24
C SER A 433 1.36 -34.46 -9.34
N ASP A 434 2.17 -35.51 -9.15
CA ASP A 434 3.38 -35.45 -8.29
C ASP A 434 4.36 -34.34 -8.72
N ASP A 435 4.35 -33.94 -10.00
CA ASP A 435 5.18 -32.85 -10.55
C ASP A 435 4.73 -31.44 -10.12
N HIS A 436 3.47 -31.24 -9.71
CA HIS A 436 2.98 -29.96 -9.15
C HIS A 436 3.23 -29.86 -7.64
N SER A 437 4.34 -30.43 -7.18
CA SER A 437 4.77 -30.49 -5.79
C SER A 437 4.50 -29.17 -5.06
N PHE A 438 4.00 -29.29 -3.83
CA PHE A 438 3.57 -28.26 -2.89
C PHE A 438 4.68 -27.25 -2.53
N ASN A 439 5.22 -26.57 -3.53
CA ASN A 439 6.37 -25.71 -3.40
C ASN A 439 5.89 -24.27 -3.43
N VAL A 440 5.81 -23.67 -2.24
CA VAL A 440 5.58 -22.23 -2.13
C VAL A 440 6.89 -21.55 -2.51
N HIS A 441 6.82 -20.66 -3.49
CA HIS A 441 8.00 -19.92 -3.95
C HIS A 441 8.20 -18.69 -3.06
N ASP A 442 9.16 -18.77 -2.15
CA ASP A 442 9.68 -17.58 -1.47
C ASP A 442 10.61 -16.82 -2.43
N ARG A 443 10.46 -15.49 -2.50
CA ARG A 443 11.31 -14.61 -3.33
C ARG A 443 12.80 -14.79 -3.07
N PHE A 444 13.16 -15.11 -1.82
CA PHE A 444 14.50 -15.54 -1.45
C PHE A 444 14.41 -17.00 -1.00
N SER A 445 14.80 -17.93 -1.86
CA SER A 445 15.06 -19.29 -1.40
C SER A 445 16.34 -19.29 -0.58
N THR A 446 16.31 -19.93 0.60
CA THR A 446 17.53 -20.44 1.21
C THR A 446 18.18 -21.36 0.20
N ILE A 447 19.42 -21.06 -0.18
CA ILE A 447 20.31 -22.03 -0.82
C ILE A 447 20.50 -23.13 0.23
N GLU A 448 19.62 -24.15 0.22
CA GLU A 448 19.86 -25.39 0.96
C GLU A 448 20.97 -26.13 0.18
N GLU A 449 22.15 -26.18 0.80
CA GLU A 449 23.26 -27.13 0.65
C GLU A 449 23.12 -28.14 -0.51
N GLU A 450 23.71 -27.82 -1.67
CA GLU A 450 24.41 -28.75 -2.61
C GLU A 450 24.73 -28.03 -3.92
N ALA A 451 25.78 -27.20 -3.91
CA ALA A 451 26.63 -26.92 -5.07
C ALA A 451 27.77 -26.01 -4.62
N ASP A 452 28.99 -26.55 -4.63
CA ASP A 452 30.25 -25.81 -4.47
C ASP A 452 30.57 -24.92 -5.70
N ASP A 453 29.54 -24.48 -6.43
CA ASP A 453 29.66 -23.60 -7.58
C ASP A 453 29.34 -22.18 -7.14
N LYS A 454 30.41 -21.40 -6.99
CA LYS A 454 30.39 -19.94 -6.84
C LYS A 454 29.28 -19.34 -7.69
N PHE A 455 28.30 -18.76 -7.01
CA PHE A 455 27.21 -17.98 -7.59
C PHE A 455 27.73 -17.08 -8.71
N HIS A 456 27.36 -17.38 -9.96
CA HIS A 456 27.62 -16.50 -11.10
C HIS A 456 26.35 -15.71 -11.42
N PHE A 457 26.41 -14.40 -11.19
CA PHE A 457 25.36 -13.48 -11.62
C PHE A 457 25.16 -13.57 -13.14
N PRO A 458 23.91 -13.62 -13.64
CA PRO A 458 23.63 -13.51 -15.07
C PRO A 458 24.14 -12.16 -15.58
N THR A 459 25.25 -12.18 -16.31
CA THR A 459 25.96 -11.01 -16.84
C THR A 459 25.15 -10.19 -17.85
N THR A 460 24.00 -10.69 -18.27
CA THR A 460 23.05 -9.98 -19.13
C THR A 460 22.11 -9.03 -18.37
N MET A 461 22.18 -8.99 -17.03
CA MET A 461 21.46 -8.00 -16.19
C MET A 461 22.39 -7.06 -15.40
N LEU A 462 23.69 -7.06 -15.71
CA LEU A 462 24.66 -6.19 -15.06
C LEU A 462 24.83 -4.89 -15.83
N ASP A 463 24.13 -3.85 -15.39
CA ASP A 463 24.55 -2.47 -15.64
C ASP A 463 25.68 -2.17 -14.62
N GLY A 464 26.81 -1.60 -15.07
CA GLY A 464 28.11 -1.60 -14.38
C GLY A 464 28.23 -1.02 -12.96
N SER A 465 27.14 -0.55 -12.34
CA SER A 465 27.09 -0.05 -10.95
C SER A 465 27.04 -1.15 -9.88
N VAL A 466 26.83 -2.42 -10.28
CA VAL A 466 26.67 -3.57 -9.38
C VAL A 466 28.00 -4.26 -9.05
N CYS A 467 29.12 -3.86 -9.68
CA CYS A 467 30.46 -4.33 -9.31
C CYS A 467 31.09 -3.56 -8.13
N GLU A 468 30.55 -2.40 -7.71
CA GLU A 468 30.95 -1.74 -6.45
C GLU A 468 30.25 -2.38 -5.24
N MET A 469 30.28 -3.70 -5.22
CA MET A 469 30.37 -4.46 -3.99
C MET A 469 31.63 -4.03 -3.21
N PHE A 470 31.58 -4.30 -1.90
CA PHE A 470 32.70 -4.60 -1.01
C PHE A 470 33.22 -3.46 -0.11
N GLU A 471 32.34 -2.83 0.67
CA GLU A 471 32.61 -2.58 2.11
C GLU A 471 31.42 -3.15 2.90
N GLU A 472 31.66 -3.80 4.04
CA GLU A 472 30.65 -4.52 4.82
C GLU A 472 29.57 -3.55 5.36
N ASP A 473 28.36 -3.62 4.79
CA ASP A 473 27.25 -2.76 5.16
C ASP A 473 26.63 -3.18 6.50
N CYS A 474 26.84 -2.37 7.55
CA CYS A 474 25.79 -2.15 8.53
C CYS A 474 24.55 -1.70 7.75
N VAL A 475 23.47 -2.49 7.72
CA VAL A 475 22.24 -2.14 7.01
C VAL A 475 21.67 -0.86 7.63
N ILE A 476 21.99 0.29 7.04
CA ILE A 476 21.43 1.58 7.41
C ILE A 476 19.95 1.51 7.04
N ALA A 477 19.08 1.55 8.05
CA ALA A 477 17.64 1.57 7.85
C ALA A 477 17.25 2.83 7.05
N SER A 478 16.50 2.68 5.97
CA SER A 478 15.93 3.83 5.27
C SER A 478 14.90 4.50 6.17
N VAL A 479 15.13 5.79 6.48
CA VAL A 479 14.20 6.60 7.27
C VAL A 479 13.03 6.98 6.36
N GLU A 480 11.80 6.64 6.73
CA GLU A 480 10.62 7.05 5.94
C GLU A 480 10.49 8.59 5.97
N LEU A 481 10.19 9.21 4.83
CA LEU A 481 10.11 10.68 4.75
C LEU A 481 9.07 11.26 5.72
N THR A 482 8.02 10.48 6.02
CA THR A 482 6.98 10.86 7.00
C THR A 482 7.56 11.03 8.39
N GLU A 483 8.53 10.19 8.75
CA GLU A 483 9.24 10.28 10.03
C GLU A 483 10.11 11.53 10.08
N VAL A 484 10.78 11.87 8.97
CA VAL A 484 11.58 13.11 8.86
C VAL A 484 10.69 14.34 9.04
N CYS A 485 9.50 14.36 8.43
CA CYS A 485 8.54 15.45 8.61
C CYS A 485 7.99 15.54 10.04
N GLU A 486 7.65 14.40 10.66
CA GLU A 486 7.21 14.34 12.07
C GLU A 486 8.27 14.94 13.00
N GLN A 487 9.51 14.46 12.88
CA GLN A 487 10.60 14.94 13.71
C GLN A 487 10.93 16.41 13.46
N LEU A 488 10.83 16.91 12.21
CA LEU A 488 11.03 18.33 11.90
C LEU A 488 10.01 19.21 12.62
N ILE A 489 8.75 18.77 12.70
CA ILE A 489 7.67 19.51 13.40
C ILE A 489 7.87 19.50 14.92
N GLU A 490 8.43 18.42 15.47
CA GLU A 490 8.70 18.26 16.90
C GLU A 490 10.01 18.89 17.36
N CYS A 491 10.97 19.07 16.44
CA CYS A 491 12.28 19.56 16.77
C CYS A 491 12.21 21.01 17.26
N GLN A 492 12.58 21.21 18.54
CA GLN A 492 12.66 22.53 19.14
C GLN A 492 14.04 23.18 18.95
N ASP A 493 14.99 22.46 18.34
CA ASP A 493 16.32 23.00 18.06
C ASP A 493 16.24 23.99 16.88
N GLN A 494 16.68 25.22 17.12
CA GLN A 494 16.68 26.27 16.11
C GLN A 494 17.60 25.94 14.93
N LEU A 495 18.63 25.11 15.13
CA LEU A 495 19.55 24.66 14.07
C LEU A 495 18.91 23.68 13.08
N ALA A 496 17.78 23.09 13.47
CA ALA A 496 17.02 22.18 12.63
C ALA A 496 16.21 22.92 11.55
N LEU A 497 16.14 24.25 11.59
CA LEU A 497 15.46 25.10 10.60
C LEU A 497 16.47 25.81 9.69
N PRO A 498 16.21 25.88 8.37
CA PRO A 498 17.05 26.65 7.46
C PRO A 498 16.91 28.16 7.71
N SER A 499 18.03 28.89 7.63
CA SER A 499 18.02 30.36 7.68
C SER A 499 17.44 30.98 6.39
N ASP A 500 16.95 32.23 6.49
CA ASP A 500 16.42 32.96 5.34
C ASP A 500 17.45 33.09 4.20
N GLU A 501 18.72 33.34 4.54
CA GLU A 501 19.82 33.41 3.56
C GLU A 501 20.02 32.07 2.83
N CYS A 502 19.89 30.95 3.54
CA CYS A 502 19.97 29.61 2.92
C CYS A 502 18.80 29.35 1.98
N ILE A 503 17.59 29.80 2.34
CA ILE A 503 16.40 29.67 1.50
C ILE A 503 16.55 30.49 0.20
N GLU A 504 17.06 31.73 0.30
CA GLU A 504 17.32 32.59 -0.86
C GLU A 504 18.35 31.98 -1.82
N LYS A 505 19.48 31.50 -1.30
CA LYS A 505 20.50 30.82 -2.11
C LYS A 505 19.99 29.54 -2.78
N ALA A 506 19.11 28.81 -2.11
CA ALA A 506 18.43 27.65 -2.70
C ALA A 506 17.56 28.04 -3.87
N LYS A 507 16.77 29.11 -3.72
CA LYS A 507 15.92 29.68 -4.77
C LYS A 507 16.76 30.09 -5.97
N ASP A 508 17.84 30.83 -5.76
CA ASP A 508 18.75 31.25 -6.84
C ASP A 508 19.37 30.06 -7.59
N TYR A 509 19.77 29.02 -6.86
CA TYR A 509 20.29 27.81 -7.48
C TYR A 509 19.24 27.11 -8.35
N LEU A 510 18.01 26.96 -7.85
CA LEU A 510 16.93 26.35 -8.64
C LEU A 510 16.59 27.19 -9.88
N VAL A 511 16.58 28.51 -9.77
CA VAL A 511 16.40 29.42 -10.93
C VAL A 511 17.50 29.17 -11.96
N SER A 512 18.75 28.98 -11.55
CA SER A 512 19.85 28.66 -12.46
C SER A 512 19.70 27.32 -13.21
N LEU A 513 18.90 26.38 -12.68
CA LEU A 513 18.59 25.12 -13.35
C LEU A 513 17.53 25.32 -14.44
N THR A 514 16.64 26.31 -14.30
CA THR A 514 15.57 26.57 -15.27
C THR A 514 16.08 27.18 -16.58
N SER A 515 17.21 27.89 -16.53
CA SER A 515 17.79 28.66 -17.65
C SER A 515 18.82 27.90 -18.49
N ARG A 516 18.99 26.59 -18.25
CA ARG A 516 19.95 25.77 -19.00
C ARG A 516 19.38 25.39 -20.37
N GLU A 517 20.15 25.61 -21.44
CA GLU A 517 19.80 25.13 -22.78
C GLU A 517 19.75 23.58 -22.78
N SER A 518 18.69 23.02 -23.36
CA SER A 518 18.44 21.58 -23.33
C SER A 518 19.33 20.85 -24.34
N PHE A 519 20.41 20.24 -23.84
CA PHE A 519 21.29 19.38 -24.65
C PHE A 519 21.04 17.88 -24.44
N SER A 520 20.18 17.49 -23.49
CA SER A 520 19.78 16.11 -23.22
C SER A 520 18.42 16.04 -22.52
N ASN A 521 17.74 14.88 -22.62
CA ASN A 521 16.49 14.60 -21.90
C ASN A 521 16.63 14.77 -20.38
N TYR A 522 17.84 14.56 -19.85
CA TYR A 522 18.14 14.73 -18.43
C TYR A 522 18.10 16.21 -18.00
N VAL A 523 18.71 17.11 -18.79
CA VAL A 523 18.71 18.55 -18.49
C VAL A 523 17.31 19.15 -18.64
N GLU A 524 16.53 18.65 -19.59
CA GLU A 524 15.12 19.04 -19.76
C GLU A 524 14.26 18.63 -18.57
N GLN A 525 14.48 17.43 -18.02
CA GLN A 525 13.82 16.96 -16.80
C GLN A 525 14.19 17.83 -15.60
N GLU A 526 15.48 18.06 -15.34
CA GLU A 526 15.95 18.95 -14.27
C GLU A 526 15.34 20.36 -14.36
N SER A 527 15.27 20.93 -15.56
CA SER A 527 14.66 22.24 -15.80
C SER A 527 13.16 22.23 -15.49
N THR A 528 12.46 21.16 -15.86
CA THR A 528 11.02 20.98 -15.59
C THR A 528 10.75 20.83 -14.08
N ALA A 529 11.61 20.13 -13.36
CA ALA A 529 11.61 20.06 -11.89
C ALA A 529 11.57 21.41 -11.23
N ALA A 530 12.57 22.21 -11.61
CA ALA A 530 12.88 23.45 -10.96
C ALA A 530 11.75 24.43 -11.25
N LYS A 531 11.21 24.42 -12.49
CA LYS A 531 10.03 25.20 -12.87
C LYS A 531 8.78 24.81 -12.05
N ASN A 532 8.55 23.52 -11.80
CA ASN A 532 7.42 23.07 -11.01
C ASN A 532 7.54 23.43 -9.52
N LEU A 533 8.75 23.33 -8.95
CA LEU A 533 9.04 23.76 -7.58
C LEU A 533 8.96 25.29 -7.41
N LEU A 534 9.38 26.04 -8.43
CA LEU A 534 9.35 27.51 -8.45
C LEU A 534 7.98 28.09 -8.87
N ASN A 535 6.98 27.26 -9.16
CA ASN A 535 5.66 27.71 -9.59
C ASN A 535 4.96 28.51 -8.47
N THR A 536 4.58 29.75 -8.77
CA THR A 536 4.05 30.75 -7.82
C THR A 536 2.77 30.32 -7.10
N ASN A 537 1.97 29.41 -7.68
CA ASN A 537 0.78 28.88 -7.03
C ASN A 537 1.08 27.91 -5.86
N ASN A 538 2.35 27.55 -5.63
CA ASN A 538 2.77 26.52 -4.66
C ASN A 538 4.02 26.91 -3.85
N SER A 539 4.23 28.20 -3.52
CA SER A 539 5.42 28.68 -2.79
C SER A 539 5.76 27.88 -1.53
N TRP A 540 4.75 27.44 -0.77
CA TRP A 540 4.94 26.65 0.45
C TRP A 540 5.66 25.31 0.21
N LYS A 541 5.54 24.72 -0.99
CA LYS A 541 6.20 23.45 -1.35
C LYS A 541 7.70 23.60 -1.42
N LEU A 542 8.18 24.76 -1.88
CA LEU A 542 9.60 25.05 -1.99
C LEU A 542 10.23 25.21 -0.61
N ASP A 543 9.58 25.99 0.26
CA ASP A 543 10.06 26.19 1.62
C ASP A 543 10.02 24.87 2.42
N ALA A 544 8.99 24.03 2.22
CA ALA A 544 8.92 22.68 2.79
C ALA A 544 10.05 21.76 2.25
N PHE A 545 10.32 21.80 0.94
CA PHE A 545 11.40 21.01 0.32
C PHE A 545 12.77 21.37 0.89
N ILE A 546 13.07 22.67 1.00
CA ILE A 546 14.33 23.15 1.58
C ILE A 546 14.44 22.74 3.04
N SER A 547 13.35 22.89 3.81
CA SER A 547 13.31 22.53 5.23
C SER A 547 13.56 21.04 5.46
N ILE A 548 12.98 20.15 4.64
CA ILE A 548 13.20 18.70 4.72
C ILE A 548 14.67 18.34 4.44
N ILE A 549 15.27 18.92 3.39
CA ILE A 549 16.68 18.68 3.06
C ILE A 549 17.59 19.18 4.18
N TRP A 550 17.31 20.37 4.69
CA TRP A 550 18.06 20.98 5.79
C TRP A 550 17.99 20.12 7.04
N TYR A 551 16.78 19.73 7.44
CA TYR A 551 16.56 18.90 8.61
C TYR A 551 17.27 17.55 8.50
N GLN A 552 17.22 16.90 7.33
CA GLN A 552 17.93 15.64 7.13
C GLN A 552 19.45 15.81 7.23
N ALA A 553 19.99 16.91 6.70
CA ALA A 553 21.40 17.25 6.85
C ALA A 553 21.75 17.47 8.33
N TYR A 554 20.94 18.26 9.06
CA TYR A 554 21.08 18.50 10.50
C TYR A 554 21.04 17.19 11.29
N THR A 555 20.05 16.30 11.10
CA THR A 555 19.98 15.02 11.82
C THR A 555 21.18 14.11 11.55
N SER A 556 21.81 14.25 10.39
CA SER A 556 22.98 13.45 10.02
C SER A 556 24.25 13.93 10.73
N ILE A 557 24.26 15.15 11.27
CA ILE A 557 25.43 15.77 11.91
C ILE A 557 25.19 16.22 13.36
N ARG A 558 23.94 16.21 13.84
CA ARG A 558 23.53 16.74 15.16
C ARG A 558 24.31 16.13 16.30
N ASP A 559 24.50 14.81 16.29
CA ASP A 559 25.19 14.10 17.39
C ASP A 559 26.70 14.41 17.44
N HIS A 560 27.20 15.19 16.48
CA HIS A 560 28.58 15.69 16.40
C HIS A 560 28.69 17.18 16.73
N ILE A 561 27.59 17.83 17.12
CA ILE A 561 27.58 19.21 17.61
C ILE A 561 28.18 19.24 19.03
N VAL A 562 29.19 20.08 19.23
CA VAL A 562 29.82 20.40 20.50
C VAL A 562 29.55 21.88 20.78
N GLU A 563 28.66 22.16 21.74
CA GLU A 563 28.45 23.53 22.21
C GLU A 563 29.71 24.01 22.96
N ASN A 564 30.26 25.16 22.55
CA ASN A 564 31.36 25.81 23.27
C ASN A 564 30.78 26.61 24.43
N ALA A 565 31.19 26.31 25.67
CA ALA A 565 30.65 26.94 26.87
C ALA A 565 30.98 28.45 27.03
N ASP A 566 31.84 29.00 26.16
CA ASP A 566 32.41 30.35 26.31
C ASP A 566 31.94 31.36 25.23
N ASP A 567 31.17 30.94 24.21
CA ASP A 567 30.64 31.85 23.18
C ASP A 567 29.35 31.31 22.57
N ASP A 568 28.20 31.87 22.96
CA ASP A 568 26.84 31.51 22.51
C ASP A 568 26.63 31.66 20.99
N SER A 569 27.64 32.14 20.25
CA SER A 569 27.60 32.34 18.80
C SER A 569 28.36 31.29 17.98
N LEU A 570 29.13 30.38 18.61
CA LEU A 570 30.04 29.44 17.94
C LEU A 570 29.73 27.96 18.29
N ILE A 571 29.02 27.27 17.40
CA ILE A 571 28.72 25.84 17.42
C ILE A 571 29.86 25.00 16.81
N VAL A 572 30.69 24.36 17.61
CA VAL A 572 31.84 23.57 17.12
C VAL A 572 31.41 22.16 16.74
N PHE A 573 31.77 21.66 15.57
CA PHE A 573 31.51 20.26 15.19
C PHE A 573 32.74 19.38 15.44
N ASN A 574 32.57 18.27 16.15
CA ASN A 574 33.60 17.23 16.27
C ASN A 574 33.27 16.05 15.34
N LEU A 575 33.52 16.26 14.05
CA LEU A 575 33.19 15.30 13.00
C LEU A 575 34.45 14.64 12.45
N GLN A 576 34.76 13.43 12.91
CA GLN A 576 35.87 12.63 12.38
C GLN A 576 35.54 12.11 10.97
N ARG A 577 36.57 11.79 10.18
CA ARG A 577 36.42 11.32 8.78
C ARG A 577 35.46 10.14 8.64
N GLN A 578 35.48 9.19 9.58
CA GLN A 578 34.59 8.04 9.59
C GLN A 578 33.12 8.43 9.78
N HIS A 579 32.85 9.35 10.71
CA HIS A 579 31.50 9.87 10.98
C HIS A 579 30.97 10.73 9.82
N PHE A 580 31.84 11.46 9.12
CA PHE A 580 31.46 12.20 7.92
C PHE A 580 31.06 11.24 6.78
N THR A 581 31.81 10.15 6.59
CA THR A 581 31.45 9.10 5.63
C THR A 581 30.10 8.47 6.00
N GLU A 582 29.86 8.20 7.28
CA GLU A 582 28.59 7.63 7.74
C GLU A 582 27.40 8.59 7.53
N ALA A 583 27.56 9.88 7.88
CA ALA A 583 26.55 10.91 7.66
C ALA A 583 26.22 11.08 6.16
N THR A 584 27.24 11.13 5.31
CA THR A 584 27.06 11.22 3.86
C THR A 584 26.44 9.95 3.26
N ALA A 585 26.73 8.77 3.80
CA ALA A 585 26.08 7.51 3.41
C ALA A 585 24.59 7.48 3.80
N ARG A 586 24.23 7.93 5.01
CA ARG A 586 22.83 8.06 5.45
C ARG A 586 22.06 9.04 4.57
N MET A 587 22.66 10.18 4.24
CA MET A 587 22.08 11.16 3.32
C MET A 587 21.94 10.57 1.91
N HIS A 588 22.96 9.88 1.40
CA HIS A 588 22.88 9.22 0.11
C HIS A 588 21.75 8.19 0.06
N ALA A 589 21.62 7.34 1.09
CA ALA A 589 20.53 6.37 1.23
C ALA A 589 19.16 7.07 1.25
N PHE A 590 19.03 8.19 1.97
CA PHE A 590 17.79 8.99 2.00
C PHE A 590 17.46 9.62 0.63
N PHE A 591 18.43 10.23 -0.05
CA PHE A 591 18.20 10.86 -1.35
C PHE A 591 17.92 9.87 -2.48
N THR A 592 18.44 8.65 -2.34
CA THR A 592 18.20 7.55 -3.28
C THR A 592 16.97 6.71 -2.90
N ASP A 593 16.32 7.02 -1.77
CA ASP A 593 15.10 6.35 -1.34
C ASP A 593 13.93 6.68 -2.28
N ILE A 594 13.15 5.63 -2.60
CA ILE A 594 12.06 5.71 -3.57
C ILE A 594 10.91 6.62 -3.11
N GLN A 595 10.81 6.90 -1.80
CA GLN A 595 9.86 7.84 -1.22
C GLN A 595 10.30 9.28 -1.45
N PHE A 596 11.57 9.61 -1.16
CA PHE A 596 12.12 10.96 -1.39
C PHE A 596 12.11 11.31 -2.89
N ALA A 597 12.62 10.39 -3.72
CA ALA A 597 12.48 10.50 -5.17
C ALA A 597 10.99 10.60 -5.54
N GLY A 598 10.14 9.75 -4.99
CA GLY A 598 8.70 9.76 -5.26
C GLY A 598 7.88 10.96 -4.80
N ILE A 599 8.44 11.97 -4.12
CA ILE A 599 7.71 13.16 -3.62
C ILE A 599 8.29 14.44 -4.20
N CYS A 600 9.61 14.50 -4.39
CA CYS A 600 10.27 15.61 -5.05
C CYS A 600 10.39 15.40 -6.57
N VAL A 601 10.38 14.14 -7.04
CA VAL A 601 10.53 13.74 -8.45
C VAL A 601 9.20 13.52 -9.22
N PRO A 602 7.97 13.43 -8.66
CA PRO A 602 6.74 13.44 -9.46
C PRO A 602 6.51 14.74 -10.21
N TYR A 603 7.12 15.83 -9.75
CA TYR A 603 7.21 17.10 -10.48
C TYR A 603 8.32 17.11 -11.55
N LEU A 604 8.98 15.97 -11.77
CA LEU A 604 10.20 15.79 -12.57
C LEU A 604 10.13 14.67 -13.60
N HIS A 605 9.12 13.80 -13.55
CA HIS A 605 9.10 12.60 -14.39
C HIS A 605 7.93 12.55 -15.36
N VAL A 606 8.09 13.31 -16.45
CA VAL A 606 7.74 12.83 -17.80
C VAL A 606 9.01 12.25 -18.45
N ALA A 607 8.86 11.06 -19.05
CA ALA A 607 9.83 10.31 -19.86
C ALA A 607 10.92 9.44 -19.17
N ASN A 608 10.76 8.13 -19.40
CA ASN A 608 11.73 7.03 -19.45
C ASN A 608 12.67 6.66 -18.29
N ARG A 609 12.53 5.38 -17.93
CA ARG A 609 13.44 4.54 -17.15
C ARG A 609 14.79 4.42 -17.87
N ARG A 610 15.87 4.36 -17.09
CA ARG A 610 17.29 4.25 -17.47
C ARG A 610 17.96 5.56 -17.88
N CYS A 611 18.38 6.33 -16.90
CA CYS A 611 19.76 6.84 -16.83
C CYS A 611 19.96 7.54 -15.50
N LEU A 612 21.00 7.13 -14.78
CA LEU A 612 21.66 7.87 -13.71
C LEU A 612 20.77 8.19 -12.50
N LYS A 613 20.99 7.40 -11.45
CA LYS A 613 20.95 7.80 -10.03
C LYS A 613 21.03 9.33 -9.90
N ASP A 614 20.16 9.90 -9.07
CA ASP A 614 19.98 11.32 -8.73
C ASP A 614 21.28 12.08 -8.38
N GLN A 615 22.19 12.18 -9.34
CA GLN A 615 23.52 12.74 -9.15
C GLN A 615 23.41 14.23 -8.86
N TRP A 616 22.36 14.91 -9.33
CA TRP A 616 22.14 16.32 -9.08
C TRP A 616 21.57 16.64 -7.71
N LEU A 617 20.61 15.85 -7.18
CA LEU A 617 20.13 15.99 -5.79
C LEU A 617 21.25 15.61 -4.82
N TYR A 618 22.00 14.56 -5.13
CA TYR A 618 23.21 14.21 -4.40
C TYR A 618 24.27 15.32 -4.51
N ASN A 619 24.51 15.92 -5.67
CA ASN A 619 25.45 17.05 -5.83
C ASN A 619 24.94 18.34 -5.17
N LEU A 620 23.63 18.57 -5.11
CA LEU A 620 23.00 19.67 -4.42
C LEU A 620 23.16 19.50 -2.91
N ALA A 621 22.77 18.34 -2.37
CA ALA A 621 22.97 17.99 -0.98
C ALA A 621 24.45 17.99 -0.59
N LYS A 622 25.34 17.45 -1.43
CA LYS A 622 26.80 17.49 -1.23
C LYS A 622 27.33 18.92 -1.26
N LYS A 623 26.81 19.79 -2.15
CA LYS A 623 27.11 21.23 -2.13
C LYS A 623 26.58 21.91 -0.87
N TYR A 624 25.41 21.51 -0.34
CA TYR A 624 24.86 22.02 0.92
C TYR A 624 25.67 21.56 2.13
N ILE A 625 26.12 20.31 2.18
CA ILE A 625 27.05 19.79 3.19
C ILE A 625 28.39 20.54 3.11
N LEU A 626 28.91 20.76 1.90
CA LEU A 626 30.07 21.63 1.68
C LEU A 626 29.77 23.07 2.09
N TYR A 627 28.53 23.54 1.97
CA TYR A 627 28.10 24.86 2.42
C TYR A 627 28.07 24.94 3.96
N PHE A 628 27.59 23.92 4.66
CA PHE A 628 27.75 23.76 6.11
C PHE A 628 29.23 23.75 6.53
N TYR A 629 30.09 23.14 5.72
CA TYR A 629 31.54 23.10 5.96
C TYR A 629 32.25 24.43 5.62
N VAL A 630 31.74 25.21 4.67
CA VAL A 630 32.38 26.44 4.13
C VAL A 630 31.83 27.73 4.75
N ILE A 631 30.54 27.81 5.11
CA ILE A 631 29.97 28.94 5.87
C ILE A 631 30.66 29.11 7.22
N TRP A 632 31.25 28.03 7.75
CA TRP A 632 31.73 27.98 9.13
C TRP A 632 33.26 27.94 9.27
N GLN A 633 34.00 28.05 8.17
CA GLN A 633 35.45 28.33 8.17
C GLN A 633 35.79 29.82 7.99
N VAL A 634 34.79 30.71 7.95
CA VAL A 634 34.93 32.18 8.02
C VAL A 634 34.32 32.63 9.33
#